data_AF-A0A1V4AT88-F1
#
_entry.id   AF-A0A1V4AT88-F1
#
_cell.length_a   1.000
_cell.length_b   1.000
_cell.length_c   1.000
_cell.angle_alpha   90.00
_cell.angle_beta   90.00
_cell.angle_gamma   90.00
#
_symmetry.space_group_name_H-M   'P 1'
#
loop_
_entity.id
_entity.type
_entity.pdbx_description
1 polymer ?
#
loop_
_entity_poly.entity_id
_entity_poly.type
_entity_poly.pdbx_seq_one_letter_code
_entity_poly.pdbx_strand_id
1 'polypeptide(L)'
;MFKKAKLFFIICETPLHCGSGNNIGIVDLPIQRERHTDFPKVEGSSLKGGIREAFEELVDIKDKKAVFLETPSKEKLKKVFSSAIEEYWKDKDGNALIKFNEAIFLSFGPEEGSDYAGALGFSDARLLLFPVKSMKGVFAWVTCPQVLERFKNDFKLCGITLPFEMPKENAASNGCSLFIKDNRIVLEEYTFEITKDSDANGNCTKLTEWLSQNLFPAGGSQFWMDKIKKDIVIIPNEEFRDFVTLSTEVITRTKINNETGTVQDGALFDEEYLPSETILYSLALASPVFKKEDADKGIFKQNGKTEEELVMEFFTNGLPEVIQLGGNATIGKGIIRTKVLEGGTQ
;
A
#
# COMPACT_ATOMS: atom_id res chain seq x y z
N MET A 1 -13.03 -16.63 10.05
CA MET A 1 -12.17 -15.91 11.02
C MET A 1 -12.40 -14.42 10.86
N PHE A 2 -12.05 -13.83 9.72
CA PHE A 2 -12.37 -12.45 9.39
C PHE A 2 -13.85 -12.30 9.03
N LYS A 3 -14.42 -11.15 9.39
CA LYS A 3 -15.82 -10.80 9.19
C LYS A 3 -16.01 -9.49 8.43
N LYS A 4 -14.98 -8.63 8.39
CA LYS A 4 -14.94 -7.40 7.62
C LYS A 4 -13.65 -7.38 6.78
N ALA A 5 -13.74 -6.81 5.59
CA ALA A 5 -12.61 -6.63 4.69
C ALA A 5 -12.69 -5.25 4.05
N LYS A 6 -11.57 -4.53 3.98
CA LYS A 6 -11.46 -3.26 3.27
C LYS A 6 -10.21 -3.24 2.42
N LEU A 7 -10.35 -2.69 1.22
CA LEU A 7 -9.22 -2.42 0.35
C LEU A 7 -8.59 -1.07 0.70
N PHE A 8 -7.27 -1.00 0.61
CA PHE A 8 -6.54 0.25 0.65
C PHE A 8 -5.43 0.25 -0.40
N PHE A 9 -5.15 1.43 -0.93
CA PHE A 9 -4.09 1.67 -1.88
C PHE A 9 -2.80 2.09 -1.17
N ILE A 10 -1.69 1.78 -1.82
CA ILE A 10 -0.34 2.16 -1.43
C ILE A 10 0.30 2.79 -2.66
N ILE A 11 0.70 4.04 -2.55
CA ILE A 11 1.32 4.83 -3.63
C ILE A 11 2.77 5.08 -3.22
N CYS A 12 3.73 4.65 -4.04
CA CYS A 12 5.14 4.88 -3.75
C CYS A 12 5.49 6.35 -4.06
N GLU A 13 5.88 7.11 -3.03
CA GLU A 13 6.34 8.51 -3.19
C GLU A 13 7.86 8.57 -3.43
N THR A 14 8.56 7.51 -3.03
CA THR A 14 9.99 7.29 -3.26
C THR A 14 10.19 5.84 -3.68
N PRO A 15 11.34 5.48 -4.28
CA PRO A 15 11.60 4.08 -4.62
C PRO A 15 11.54 3.19 -3.38
N LEU A 16 10.88 2.05 -3.50
CA LEU A 16 10.54 1.15 -2.38
C LEU A 16 11.38 -0.13 -2.44
N HIS A 17 12.06 -0.46 -1.35
CA HIS A 17 12.80 -1.72 -1.20
C HIS A 17 12.17 -2.61 -0.11
N CYS A 18 11.23 -3.46 -0.50
CA CYS A 18 10.79 -4.58 0.32
C CYS A 18 11.61 -5.81 -0.09
N GLY A 19 12.75 -6.01 0.58
CA GLY A 19 13.71 -7.06 0.21
C GLY A 19 13.19 -8.48 0.45
N SER A 20 13.65 -9.42 -0.39
CA SER A 20 13.39 -10.86 -0.22
C SER A 20 14.58 -11.63 0.37
N GLY A 21 15.59 -10.89 0.84
CA GLY A 21 16.88 -11.43 1.28
C GLY A 21 17.92 -11.42 0.16
N ASN A 22 19.11 -11.95 0.44
CA ASN A 22 20.18 -12.04 -0.55
C ASN A 22 19.88 -13.15 -1.55
N ASN A 23 20.17 -12.90 -2.83
CA ASN A 23 19.99 -13.89 -3.89
C ASN A 23 21.31 -14.16 -4.62
N ILE A 24 21.47 -15.36 -5.18
CA ILE A 24 22.58 -15.71 -6.10
C ILE A 24 22.22 -15.24 -7.54
N GLY A 25 21.31 -14.27 -7.64
CA GLY A 25 20.80 -13.74 -8.89
C GLY A 25 21.72 -12.67 -9.49
N ILE A 26 21.21 -11.97 -10.51
CA ILE A 26 21.91 -10.83 -11.13
C ILE A 26 21.96 -9.63 -10.16
N VAL A 27 20.96 -9.49 -9.31
CA VAL A 27 20.90 -8.46 -8.26
C VAL A 27 21.13 -9.11 -6.90
N ASP A 28 22.04 -8.56 -6.10
CA ASP A 28 22.37 -9.06 -4.76
C ASP A 28 21.17 -8.95 -3.80
N LEU A 29 20.50 -7.79 -3.82
CA LEU A 29 19.36 -7.46 -2.97
C LEU A 29 18.09 -7.18 -3.83
N PRO A 30 17.37 -8.23 -4.27
CA PRO A 30 16.14 -8.08 -5.04
C PRO A 30 14.92 -7.73 -4.17
N ILE A 31 13.93 -7.09 -4.78
CA ILE A 31 12.61 -6.87 -4.14
C ILE A 31 11.79 -8.16 -4.08
N GLN A 32 10.74 -8.16 -3.27
CA GLN A 32 9.76 -9.25 -3.17
C GLN A 32 8.93 -9.37 -4.46
N ARG A 33 8.80 -10.61 -4.96
CA ARG A 33 8.03 -10.95 -6.15
C ARG A 33 7.16 -12.18 -5.92
N GLU A 34 6.04 -12.25 -6.63
CA GLU A 34 5.20 -13.44 -6.68
C GLU A 34 5.87 -14.54 -7.50
N ARG A 35 6.04 -15.72 -6.91
CA ARG A 35 6.80 -16.81 -7.56
C ARG A 35 6.26 -17.30 -8.91
N HIS A 36 4.98 -17.12 -9.18
CA HIS A 36 4.30 -17.68 -10.36
C HIS A 36 4.08 -16.67 -11.49
N THR A 37 4.24 -15.38 -11.23
CA THR A 37 4.06 -14.28 -12.19
C THR A 37 5.29 -13.39 -12.31
N ASP A 38 6.21 -13.48 -11.35
CA ASP A 38 7.31 -12.54 -11.11
C ASP A 38 6.87 -11.08 -10.87
N PHE A 39 5.57 -10.84 -10.64
CA PHE A 39 5.09 -9.49 -10.34
C PHE A 39 5.60 -9.02 -8.97
N PRO A 40 6.11 -7.78 -8.86
CA PRO A 40 6.44 -7.18 -7.58
C PRO A 40 5.25 -7.22 -6.63
N LYS A 41 5.53 -7.52 -5.36
CA LYS A 41 4.55 -7.46 -4.27
C LYS A 41 5.20 -7.00 -2.98
N VAL A 42 4.41 -6.73 -1.96
CA VAL A 42 4.88 -6.64 -0.57
C VAL A 42 4.19 -7.71 0.24
N GLU A 43 4.96 -8.55 0.94
CA GLU A 43 4.43 -9.58 1.83
C GLU A 43 3.54 -8.96 2.92
N GLY A 44 2.42 -9.61 3.23
CA GLY A 44 1.50 -9.13 4.27
C GLY A 44 2.16 -8.96 5.64
N SER A 45 3.23 -9.71 5.93
CA SER A 45 4.05 -9.55 7.14
C SER A 45 4.85 -8.24 7.15
N SER A 46 5.49 -7.89 6.04
CA SER A 46 6.24 -6.64 5.90
C SER A 46 5.29 -5.44 6.00
N LEU A 47 4.13 -5.55 5.35
CA LEU A 47 3.09 -4.53 5.40
C LEU A 47 2.52 -4.36 6.82
N LYS A 48 2.20 -5.47 7.50
CA LYS A 48 1.69 -5.46 8.87
C LYS A 48 2.69 -4.83 9.84
N GLY A 49 3.98 -5.14 9.69
CA GLY A 49 5.06 -4.57 10.48
C GLY A 49 5.17 -3.06 10.32
N GLY A 50 5.31 -2.57 9.08
CA GLY A 50 5.44 -1.12 8.81
C GLY A 50 4.19 -0.32 9.21
N ILE A 51 2.98 -0.86 9.02
CA ILE A 51 1.75 -0.21 9.49
C ILE A 51 1.70 -0.19 11.02
N ARG A 52 2.09 -1.29 11.69
CA ARG A 52 2.12 -1.34 13.16
C ARG A 52 3.07 -0.29 13.73
N GLU A 53 4.28 -0.20 13.18
CA GLU A 53 5.28 0.82 13.54
C GLU A 53 4.70 2.23 13.38
N ALA A 54 4.05 2.51 12.25
CA ALA A 54 3.41 3.81 12.03
C ALA A 54 2.29 4.14 13.03
N PHE A 55 1.60 3.13 13.59
CA PHE A 55 0.66 3.34 14.71
C PHE A 55 1.39 3.60 16.02
N GLU A 56 2.48 2.88 16.29
CA GLU A 56 3.29 3.05 17.51
C GLU A 56 3.94 4.45 17.55
N GLU A 57 4.39 4.98 16.41
CA GLU A 57 4.92 6.34 16.26
C GLU A 57 3.92 7.47 16.56
N LEU A 58 2.62 7.17 16.61
CA LEU A 58 1.60 8.15 17.03
C LEU A 58 1.61 8.40 18.55
N VAL A 59 2.41 7.64 19.30
CA VAL A 59 2.59 7.78 20.75
C VAL A 59 4.03 8.15 21.05
N ASP A 60 4.19 9.11 21.96
CA ASP A 60 5.48 9.46 22.54
C ASP A 60 5.49 9.13 24.04
N ILE A 61 6.66 8.91 24.62
CA ILE A 61 6.83 8.66 26.05
C ILE A 61 7.38 9.92 26.71
N LYS A 62 6.53 10.63 27.46
CA LYS A 62 6.89 11.83 28.22
C LYS A 62 6.72 11.57 29.71
N ASP A 63 7.74 11.84 30.50
CA ASP A 63 7.73 11.62 31.95
C ASP A 63 7.26 10.21 32.36
N LYS A 64 7.71 9.18 31.62
CA LYS A 64 7.32 7.77 31.78
C LYS A 64 5.82 7.49 31.56
N LYS A 65 5.12 8.35 30.82
CA LYS A 65 3.72 8.19 30.45
C LYS A 65 3.60 8.24 28.93
N ALA A 66 2.81 7.32 28.38
CA ALA A 66 2.42 7.36 26.98
C ALA A 66 1.52 8.57 26.71
N VAL A 67 1.85 9.35 25.68
CA VAL A 67 1.08 10.52 25.24
C VAL A 67 0.76 10.35 23.76
N PHE A 68 -0.54 10.37 23.44
CA PHE A 68 -1.00 10.37 22.05
C PHE A 68 -0.70 11.73 21.42
N LEU A 69 0.18 11.75 20.41
CA LEU A 69 0.56 12.94 19.67
C LEU A 69 -0.64 13.59 18.95
N GLU A 70 -0.67 14.92 18.92
CA GLU A 70 -1.67 15.69 18.17
C GLU A 70 -1.46 15.51 16.66
N THR A 71 -2.28 14.65 16.06
CA THR A 71 -2.20 14.27 14.65
C THR A 71 -3.61 14.18 14.05
N PRO A 72 -3.77 14.24 12.72
CA PRO A 72 -5.05 13.99 12.07
C PRO A 72 -5.63 12.60 12.43
N SER A 73 -4.79 11.58 12.64
CA SER A 73 -5.21 10.25 13.08
C SER A 73 -5.85 10.29 14.47
N LYS A 74 -5.27 11.02 15.42
CA LYS A 74 -5.84 11.22 16.76
C LYS A 74 -7.24 11.86 16.68
N GLU A 75 -7.39 12.92 15.89
CA GLU A 75 -8.68 13.59 15.71
C GLU A 75 -9.74 12.65 15.12
N LYS A 76 -9.39 11.87 14.10
CA LYS A 76 -10.30 10.88 13.48
C LYS A 76 -10.69 9.79 14.48
N LEU A 77 -9.72 9.25 15.21
CA LEU A 77 -9.97 8.20 16.20
C LEU A 77 -10.82 8.70 17.37
N LYS A 78 -10.63 9.94 17.85
CA LYS A 78 -11.49 10.54 18.89
C LYS A 78 -12.95 10.66 18.46
N LYS A 79 -13.24 10.86 17.18
CA LYS A 79 -14.63 10.88 16.68
C LYS A 79 -15.33 9.53 16.81
N VAL A 80 -14.56 8.43 16.84
CA VAL A 80 -15.08 7.06 16.97
C VAL A 80 -15.04 6.60 18.42
N PHE A 81 -13.88 6.74 19.09
CA PHE A 81 -13.61 6.17 20.40
C PHE A 81 -13.70 7.19 21.55
N SER A 82 -14.09 8.44 21.26
CA SER A 82 -14.17 9.53 22.25
C SER A 82 -12.84 9.71 23.01
N SER A 83 -12.89 10.11 24.28
CA SER A 83 -11.71 10.19 25.16
C SER A 83 -11.17 8.83 25.60
N ALA A 84 -11.91 7.73 25.37
CA ALA A 84 -11.53 6.40 25.87
C ALA A 84 -10.17 5.94 25.32
N ILE A 85 -9.78 6.39 24.13
CA ILE A 85 -8.50 6.04 23.50
C ILE A 85 -7.28 6.65 24.22
N GLU A 86 -7.47 7.70 25.01
CA GLU A 86 -6.43 8.36 25.80
C GLU A 86 -6.45 7.97 27.28
N GLU A 87 -7.44 7.17 27.71
CA GLU A 87 -7.49 6.70 29.09
C GLU A 87 -6.29 5.84 29.41
N TYR A 88 -5.81 5.90 30.65
CA TYR A 88 -4.66 5.10 31.07
C TYR A 88 -5.09 3.68 31.43
N TRP A 89 -4.22 2.74 31.10
CA TRP A 89 -4.26 1.35 31.52
C TRP A 89 -2.91 0.97 32.12
N LYS A 90 -2.85 -0.15 32.82
CA LYS A 90 -1.58 -0.77 33.22
C LYS A 90 -1.38 -2.05 32.43
N ASP A 91 -0.20 -2.20 31.83
CA ASP A 91 0.18 -3.47 31.24
C ASP A 91 0.53 -4.51 32.32
N LYS A 92 0.91 -5.70 31.86
CA LYS A 92 1.30 -6.84 32.72
C LYS A 92 2.53 -6.55 33.59
N ASP A 93 3.39 -5.62 33.16
CA ASP A 93 4.60 -5.19 33.88
C ASP A 93 4.36 -3.96 34.77
N GLY A 94 3.13 -3.44 34.79
CA GLY A 94 2.72 -2.30 35.60
C GLY A 94 3.04 -0.93 34.99
N ASN A 95 3.49 -0.86 33.73
CA ASN A 95 3.73 0.39 33.02
C ASN A 95 2.40 1.10 32.73
N ALA A 96 2.36 2.42 32.93
CA ALA A 96 1.20 3.24 32.62
C ALA A 96 1.18 3.60 31.12
N LEU A 97 0.41 2.84 30.35
CA LEU A 97 0.17 3.08 28.94
C LEU A 97 -1.22 3.69 28.73
N ILE A 98 -1.50 4.18 27.53
CA ILE A 98 -2.86 4.61 27.16
C ILE A 98 -3.59 3.46 26.46
N LYS A 99 -4.92 3.49 26.48
CA LYS A 99 -5.83 2.53 25.82
C LYS A 99 -5.56 2.40 24.31
N PHE A 100 -4.98 3.41 23.68
CA PHE A 100 -4.46 3.31 22.32
C PHE A 100 -3.39 2.22 22.15
N ASN A 101 -2.44 2.11 23.09
CA ASN A 101 -1.41 1.05 23.06
C ASN A 101 -2.05 -0.34 23.21
N GLU A 102 -3.01 -0.50 24.13
CA GLU A 102 -3.80 -1.73 24.24
C GLU A 102 -4.47 -2.06 22.89
N ALA A 103 -5.08 -1.07 22.22
CA ALA A 103 -5.73 -1.26 20.94
C ALA A 103 -4.77 -1.71 19.83
N ILE A 104 -3.52 -1.23 19.83
CA ILE A 104 -2.46 -1.74 18.94
C ILE A 104 -2.22 -3.22 19.20
N PHE A 105 -2.03 -3.62 20.47
CA PHE A 105 -1.79 -5.03 20.80
C PHE A 105 -2.98 -5.94 20.46
N LEU A 106 -4.20 -5.50 20.73
CA LEU A 106 -5.42 -6.24 20.39
C LEU A 106 -5.61 -6.39 18.86
N SER A 107 -5.23 -5.36 18.09
CA SER A 107 -5.40 -5.34 16.64
C SER A 107 -4.26 -6.06 15.91
N PHE A 108 -3.01 -5.71 16.18
CA PHE A 108 -1.85 -6.25 15.48
C PHE A 108 -1.30 -7.54 16.11
N GLY A 109 -1.65 -7.80 17.37
CA GLY A 109 -1.13 -8.91 18.17
C GLY A 109 -0.14 -8.41 19.24
N PRO A 110 0.01 -9.16 20.34
CA PRO A 110 0.98 -8.84 21.39
C PRO A 110 2.42 -8.92 20.85
N GLU A 111 3.36 -8.23 21.51
CA GLU A 111 4.80 -8.35 21.18
C GLU A 111 5.33 -9.76 21.49
N GLU A 112 4.88 -10.34 22.61
CA GLU A 112 5.22 -11.69 23.01
C GLU A 112 4.16 -12.68 22.51
N GLY A 113 4.55 -13.60 21.64
CA GLY A 113 3.67 -14.42 20.81
C GLY A 113 2.81 -15.50 21.48
N SER A 114 2.60 -15.46 22.80
CA SER A 114 1.89 -16.52 23.54
C SER A 114 0.46 -16.18 23.99
N ASP A 115 0.03 -14.91 23.92
CA ASP A 115 -1.18 -14.52 24.66
C ASP A 115 -2.47 -14.64 23.84
N TYR A 116 -2.48 -14.15 22.60
CA TYR A 116 -3.63 -14.19 21.68
C TYR A 116 -3.21 -13.74 20.27
N ALA A 117 -4.03 -14.04 19.26
CA ALA A 117 -3.83 -13.55 17.90
C ALA A 117 -4.36 -12.11 17.73
N GLY A 118 -3.70 -11.29 16.91
CA GLY A 118 -4.21 -9.97 16.56
C GLY A 118 -5.51 -10.04 15.73
N ALA A 119 -6.41 -9.09 15.95
CA ALA A 119 -7.70 -9.00 15.24
C ALA A 119 -7.60 -8.49 13.79
N LEU A 120 -6.45 -7.94 13.38
CA LEU A 120 -6.15 -7.49 12.01
C LEU A 120 -5.26 -8.49 11.26
N GLY A 121 -5.73 -8.86 10.07
CA GLY A 121 -4.97 -9.53 9.03
C GLY A 121 -4.78 -8.62 7.82
N PHE A 122 -3.72 -8.85 7.07
CA PHE A 122 -3.44 -8.15 5.82
C PHE A 122 -3.16 -9.19 4.74
N SER A 123 -3.75 -8.99 3.55
CA SER A 123 -3.23 -9.69 2.37
C SER A 123 -1.89 -9.09 1.95
N ASP A 124 -1.15 -9.81 1.12
CA ASP A 124 -0.03 -9.22 0.40
C ASP A 124 -0.50 -7.98 -0.37
N ALA A 125 0.36 -6.96 -0.44
CA ALA A 125 0.14 -5.82 -1.33
C ALA A 125 0.50 -6.23 -2.75
N ARG A 126 -0.49 -6.18 -3.65
CA ARG A 126 -0.38 -6.57 -5.05
C ARG A 126 -0.21 -5.34 -5.92
N LEU A 127 0.61 -5.45 -6.96
CA LEU A 127 0.79 -4.41 -7.95
C LEU A 127 -0.50 -4.15 -8.72
N LEU A 128 -0.86 -2.86 -8.90
CA LEU A 128 -2.01 -2.42 -9.70
C LEU A 128 -1.57 -1.64 -10.93
N LEU A 129 -0.72 -0.63 -10.74
CA LEU A 129 -0.19 0.22 -11.80
C LEU A 129 1.32 0.36 -11.62
N PHE A 130 2.06 0.11 -12.69
CA PHE A 130 3.51 0.22 -12.74
C PHE A 130 3.91 1.39 -13.65
N PRO A 131 4.81 2.28 -13.24
CA PRO A 131 5.23 3.39 -14.07
C PRO A 131 6.28 2.93 -15.08
N VAL A 132 6.06 3.23 -16.35
CA VAL A 132 7.00 2.94 -17.45
C VAL A 132 7.25 4.22 -18.22
N LYS A 133 8.51 4.48 -18.56
CA LYS A 133 8.87 5.64 -19.37
C LYS A 133 8.09 5.64 -20.68
N SER A 134 7.53 6.79 -21.02
CA SER A 134 6.75 6.97 -22.24
C SER A 134 7.36 8.09 -23.06
N MET A 135 7.45 7.90 -24.38
CA MET A 135 8.01 8.92 -25.27
C MET A 135 7.19 10.23 -25.25
N LYS A 136 5.90 10.18 -24.89
CA LYS A 136 5.04 11.34 -24.68
C LYS A 136 4.38 11.24 -23.30
N GLY A 137 4.25 12.36 -22.58
CA GLY A 137 3.64 12.39 -21.24
C GLY A 137 4.57 11.96 -20.09
N VAL A 138 5.89 11.89 -20.36
CA VAL A 138 6.97 11.52 -19.42
C VAL A 138 6.97 10.03 -19.06
N PHE A 139 5.87 9.54 -18.52
CA PHE A 139 5.66 8.13 -18.19
C PHE A 139 4.18 7.77 -18.29
N ALA A 140 3.92 6.49 -18.50
CA ALA A 140 2.60 5.88 -18.45
C ALA A 140 2.51 4.96 -17.23
N TRP A 141 1.33 4.91 -16.60
CA TRP A 141 0.98 3.81 -15.71
C TRP A 141 0.50 2.64 -16.56
N VAL A 142 1.23 1.54 -16.55
CA VAL A 142 0.86 0.31 -17.25
C VAL A 142 0.20 -0.67 -16.29
N THR A 143 -0.74 -1.45 -16.83
CA THR A 143 -1.35 -2.61 -16.19
C THR A 143 -1.74 -3.63 -17.27
N CYS A 144 -2.27 -4.77 -16.87
CA CYS A 144 -2.69 -5.82 -17.80
C CYS A 144 -4.02 -6.48 -17.37
N PRO A 145 -4.70 -7.20 -18.28
CA PRO A 145 -5.94 -7.91 -17.95
C PRO A 145 -5.84 -8.81 -16.72
N GLN A 146 -4.72 -9.51 -16.52
CA GLN A 146 -4.54 -10.39 -15.37
C GLN A 146 -4.53 -9.63 -14.04
N VAL A 147 -3.87 -8.47 -13.97
CA VAL A 147 -3.86 -7.61 -12.77
C VAL A 147 -5.26 -7.06 -12.50
N LEU A 148 -5.94 -6.57 -13.54
CA LEU A 148 -7.27 -5.98 -13.40
C LEU A 148 -8.34 -7.00 -12.98
N GLU A 149 -8.30 -8.22 -13.49
CA GLU A 149 -9.24 -9.26 -13.08
C GLU A 149 -8.99 -9.70 -11.63
N ARG A 150 -7.72 -9.74 -11.17
CA ARG A 150 -7.39 -9.97 -9.75
C ARG A 150 -7.91 -8.84 -8.87
N PHE A 151 -7.69 -7.59 -9.27
CA PHE A 151 -8.20 -6.42 -8.56
C PHE A 151 -9.73 -6.49 -8.41
N LYS A 152 -10.45 -6.75 -9.51
CA LYS A 152 -11.90 -6.96 -9.49
C LYS A 152 -12.34 -8.09 -8.56
N ASN A 153 -11.61 -9.21 -8.53
CA ASN A 153 -11.94 -10.33 -7.65
C ASN A 153 -11.68 -10.02 -6.18
N ASP A 154 -10.65 -9.25 -5.86
CA ASP A 154 -10.37 -8.81 -4.49
C ASP A 154 -11.44 -7.81 -3.99
N PHE A 155 -12.01 -6.98 -4.87
CA PHE A 155 -13.20 -6.16 -4.56
C PHE A 155 -14.40 -7.01 -4.11
N LYS A 156 -14.62 -8.17 -4.74
CA LYS A 156 -15.69 -9.09 -4.32
C LYS A 156 -15.46 -9.64 -2.92
N LEU A 157 -14.21 -9.82 -2.48
CA LEU A 157 -13.88 -10.22 -1.11
C LEU A 157 -14.25 -9.14 -0.08
N CYS A 158 -14.29 -7.88 -0.50
CA CYS A 158 -14.82 -6.75 0.28
C CYS A 158 -16.34 -6.59 0.17
N GLY A 159 -17.04 -7.46 -0.58
CA GLY A 159 -18.47 -7.30 -0.85
C GLY A 159 -18.81 -6.10 -1.75
N ILE A 160 -17.83 -5.60 -2.53
CA ILE A 160 -18.00 -4.46 -3.42
C ILE A 160 -18.04 -4.93 -4.87
N THR A 161 -19.03 -4.46 -5.62
CA THR A 161 -19.10 -4.65 -7.08
C THR A 161 -18.69 -3.37 -7.77
N LEU A 162 -17.64 -3.44 -8.60
CA LEU A 162 -17.21 -2.31 -9.42
C LEU A 162 -18.28 -1.97 -10.47
N PRO A 163 -18.58 -0.69 -10.73
CA PRO A 163 -19.68 -0.25 -11.61
C PRO A 163 -19.33 -0.33 -13.11
N PHE A 164 -18.27 -1.03 -13.48
CA PHE A 164 -17.77 -1.17 -14.85
C PHE A 164 -17.10 -2.53 -15.06
N GLU A 165 -17.02 -2.94 -16.32
CA GLU A 165 -16.23 -4.10 -16.72
C GLU A 165 -14.75 -3.73 -16.85
N MET A 166 -13.87 -4.70 -16.63
CA MET A 166 -12.43 -4.45 -16.81
C MET A 166 -12.13 -4.25 -18.30
N PRO A 167 -11.32 -3.24 -18.67
CA PRO A 167 -10.83 -3.10 -20.04
C PRO A 167 -9.99 -4.31 -20.45
N LYS A 168 -9.96 -4.58 -21.76
CA LYS A 168 -9.10 -5.61 -22.36
C LYS A 168 -7.70 -5.04 -22.59
N GLU A 169 -6.77 -5.91 -22.99
CA GLU A 169 -5.46 -5.49 -23.47
C GLU A 169 -5.55 -4.55 -24.67
N ASN A 170 -4.46 -3.82 -24.89
CA ASN A 170 -4.31 -2.82 -25.95
C ASN A 170 -5.37 -1.72 -25.88
N ALA A 171 -5.67 -1.25 -24.67
CA ALA A 171 -6.70 -0.25 -24.42
C ALA A 171 -6.16 0.99 -23.69
N ALA A 172 -6.74 2.15 -23.99
CA ALA A 172 -6.53 3.38 -23.26
C ALA A 172 -7.82 4.21 -23.19
N SER A 173 -7.91 5.10 -22.20
CA SER A 173 -9.08 5.96 -22.00
C SER A 173 -9.32 6.91 -23.19
N ASN A 174 -10.55 7.38 -23.37
CA ASN A 174 -10.90 8.37 -24.39
C ASN A 174 -10.11 9.68 -24.23
N GLY A 175 -9.74 10.02 -23.00
CA GLY A 175 -8.91 11.17 -22.66
C GLY A 175 -7.40 10.95 -22.82
N CYS A 176 -6.95 9.76 -23.24
CA CYS A 176 -5.53 9.41 -23.18
C CYS A 176 -4.63 10.36 -23.99
N SER A 177 -3.52 10.76 -23.37
CA SER A 177 -2.63 11.81 -23.87
C SER A 177 -1.34 11.29 -24.51
N LEU A 178 -1.06 9.98 -24.35
CA LEU A 178 0.22 9.33 -24.64
C LEU A 178 0.45 8.99 -26.13
N PHE A 179 -0.59 9.08 -26.97
CA PHE A 179 -0.50 8.79 -28.40
C PHE A 179 0.47 9.73 -29.12
N ILE A 180 1.39 9.14 -29.90
CA ILE A 180 2.39 9.87 -30.68
C ILE A 180 1.89 10.12 -32.09
N LYS A 181 1.43 9.04 -32.75
CA LYS A 181 0.89 9.07 -34.10
C LYS A 181 -0.09 7.92 -34.27
N ASP A 182 -1.23 8.20 -34.87
CA ASP A 182 -2.31 7.22 -35.07
C ASP A 182 -2.68 6.54 -33.74
N ASN A 183 -2.82 5.22 -33.75
CA ASN A 183 -3.09 4.39 -32.57
C ASN A 183 -1.82 3.91 -31.86
N ARG A 184 -0.68 4.61 -31.99
CA ARG A 184 0.59 4.14 -31.42
C ARG A 184 1.03 4.90 -30.18
N ILE A 185 1.41 4.14 -29.15
CA ILE A 185 2.09 4.60 -27.94
C ILE A 185 3.46 3.92 -27.89
N VAL A 186 4.50 4.65 -27.47
CA VAL A 186 5.85 4.10 -27.31
C VAL A 186 6.22 4.12 -25.83
N LEU A 187 6.45 2.94 -25.27
CA LEU A 187 6.84 2.71 -23.88
C LEU A 187 8.24 2.11 -23.87
N GLU A 188 9.18 2.79 -23.22
CA GLU A 188 10.62 2.56 -23.39
C GLU A 188 11.01 2.50 -24.87
N GLU A 189 11.41 1.33 -25.35
CA GLU A 189 11.82 1.05 -26.73
C GLU A 189 10.73 0.34 -27.55
N TYR A 190 9.61 -0.03 -26.92
CA TYR A 190 8.54 -0.81 -27.54
C TYR A 190 7.42 0.09 -28.06
N THR A 191 6.95 -0.24 -29.26
CA THR A 191 5.79 0.44 -29.88
C THR A 191 4.57 -0.46 -29.77
N PHE A 192 3.51 0.06 -29.14
CA PHE A 192 2.23 -0.62 -28.97
C PHE A 192 1.16 -0.01 -29.87
N GLU A 193 0.34 -0.86 -30.47
CA GLU A 193 -0.90 -0.44 -31.12
C GLU A 193 -2.03 -0.52 -30.09
N ILE A 194 -2.54 0.64 -29.68
CA ILE A 194 -3.50 0.82 -28.59
C ILE A 194 -4.78 1.40 -29.14
N THR A 195 -5.90 0.79 -28.77
CA THR A 195 -7.23 1.28 -29.11
C THR A 195 -7.72 2.22 -28.02
N LYS A 196 -8.07 3.44 -28.43
CA LYS A 196 -8.69 4.42 -27.55
C LYS A 196 -10.18 4.11 -27.39
N ASP A 197 -10.70 4.21 -26.17
CA ASP A 197 -12.15 4.21 -25.98
C ASP A 197 -12.81 5.32 -26.81
N SER A 198 -13.93 5.00 -27.47
CA SER A 198 -14.61 5.91 -28.40
C SER A 198 -15.29 7.08 -27.70
N ASP A 199 -15.73 6.89 -26.46
CA ASP A 199 -16.44 7.89 -25.66
C ASP A 199 -16.21 7.69 -24.15
N ALA A 200 -16.94 8.47 -23.34
CA ALA A 200 -16.91 8.38 -21.88
C ALA A 200 -17.49 7.06 -21.31
N ASN A 201 -18.21 6.27 -22.13
CA ASN A 201 -18.80 5.01 -21.69
C ASN A 201 -17.84 3.82 -21.82
N GLY A 202 -16.67 4.01 -22.44
CA GLY A 202 -15.64 3.00 -22.55
C GLY A 202 -15.11 2.52 -21.20
N ASN A 203 -14.76 1.23 -21.14
CA ASN A 203 -14.36 0.57 -19.89
C ASN A 203 -13.05 1.13 -19.33
N CYS A 204 -12.10 1.50 -20.19
CA CYS A 204 -10.85 2.09 -19.73
C CYS A 204 -11.11 3.51 -19.19
N THR A 205 -11.94 4.31 -19.86
CA THR A 205 -12.32 5.64 -19.39
C THR A 205 -12.95 5.56 -18.00
N LYS A 206 -13.96 4.68 -17.81
CA LYS A 206 -14.61 4.46 -16.51
C LYS A 206 -13.63 4.01 -15.42
N LEU A 207 -12.71 3.09 -15.73
CA LEU A 207 -11.67 2.66 -14.79
C LEU A 207 -10.81 3.85 -14.35
N THR A 208 -10.30 4.64 -15.30
CA THR A 208 -9.41 5.76 -14.98
C THR A 208 -10.10 6.90 -14.22
N GLU A 209 -11.37 7.17 -14.53
CA GLU A 209 -12.19 8.12 -13.78
C GLU A 209 -12.44 7.64 -12.35
N TRP A 210 -12.78 6.37 -12.18
CA TRP A 210 -13.00 5.78 -10.87
C TRP A 210 -11.70 5.79 -10.04
N LEU A 211 -10.56 5.44 -10.63
CA LEU A 211 -9.26 5.53 -9.95
C LEU A 211 -8.94 6.97 -9.55
N SER A 212 -9.16 7.95 -10.43
CA SER A 212 -8.96 9.37 -10.11
C SER A 212 -9.77 9.83 -8.90
N GLN A 213 -10.94 9.26 -8.66
CA GLN A 213 -11.83 9.63 -7.55
C GLN A 213 -11.49 8.90 -6.24
N ASN A 214 -10.90 7.70 -6.31
CA ASN A 214 -10.77 6.80 -5.17
C ASN A 214 -9.32 6.53 -4.73
N LEU A 215 -8.35 6.72 -5.62
CA LEU A 215 -6.96 6.36 -5.37
C LEU A 215 -6.24 7.37 -4.46
N PHE A 216 -6.50 8.66 -4.66
CA PHE A 216 -5.80 9.74 -3.97
C PHE A 216 -6.59 10.22 -2.74
N PRO A 217 -5.92 10.63 -1.64
CA PRO A 217 -6.60 11.24 -0.49
C PRO A 217 -7.19 12.61 -0.82
N ALA A 218 -8.14 13.04 0.02
CA ALA A 218 -8.80 14.33 -0.12
C ALA A 218 -7.78 15.48 0.00
N GLY A 219 -7.81 16.42 -0.95
CA GLY A 219 -6.79 17.47 -1.03
C GLY A 219 -5.49 17.03 -1.74
N GLY A 220 -5.47 15.84 -2.33
CA GLY A 220 -4.38 15.38 -3.19
C GLY A 220 -4.15 16.29 -4.41
N SER A 221 -2.99 16.14 -5.04
CA SER A 221 -2.61 16.97 -6.19
C SER A 221 -3.57 16.78 -7.37
N GLN A 222 -4.23 17.87 -7.77
CA GLN A 222 -5.09 17.90 -8.96
C GLN A 222 -4.34 17.41 -10.21
N PHE A 223 -3.02 17.67 -10.29
CA PHE A 223 -2.17 17.17 -11.36
C PHE A 223 -2.18 15.64 -11.43
N TRP A 224 -2.02 14.94 -10.31
CA TRP A 224 -1.99 13.47 -10.28
C TRP A 224 -3.36 12.86 -10.59
N MET A 225 -4.43 13.48 -10.08
CA MET A 225 -5.81 13.10 -10.43
C MET A 225 -6.08 13.28 -11.93
N ASP A 226 -5.58 14.35 -12.54
CA ASP A 226 -5.74 14.56 -13.98
C ASP A 226 -4.86 13.65 -14.83
N LYS A 227 -3.66 13.34 -14.35
CA LYS A 227 -2.73 12.43 -15.03
C LYS A 227 -3.28 11.01 -15.08
N ILE A 228 -3.82 10.48 -13.98
CA ILE A 228 -4.30 9.09 -13.95
C ILE A 228 -5.48 8.84 -14.91
N LYS A 229 -6.29 9.87 -15.18
CA LYS A 229 -7.36 9.84 -16.20
C LYS A 229 -6.82 9.67 -17.63
N LYS A 230 -5.59 10.12 -17.89
CA LYS A 230 -5.03 10.29 -19.23
C LYS A 230 -3.91 9.31 -19.54
N ASP A 231 -3.19 8.85 -18.54
CA ASP A 231 -1.88 8.23 -18.76
C ASP A 231 -1.82 6.80 -18.22
N ILE A 232 -2.96 6.10 -18.20
CA ILE A 232 -3.03 4.65 -18.00
C ILE A 232 -3.13 3.93 -19.35
N VAL A 233 -2.35 2.86 -19.52
CA VAL A 233 -2.38 1.98 -20.70
C VAL A 233 -2.50 0.53 -20.26
N ILE A 234 -3.42 -0.22 -20.87
CA ILE A 234 -3.60 -1.64 -20.60
C ILE A 234 -2.89 -2.37 -21.74
N ILE A 235 -1.85 -3.12 -21.39
CA ILE A 235 -1.02 -3.89 -22.33
C ILE A 235 -1.24 -5.39 -22.09
N PRO A 236 -0.78 -6.28 -23.01
CA PRO A 236 -0.92 -7.71 -22.78
C PRO A 236 -0.08 -8.18 -21.57
N ASN A 237 -0.40 -9.36 -21.05
CA ASN A 237 0.13 -9.81 -19.76
C ASN A 237 1.64 -10.07 -19.80
N GLU A 238 2.13 -10.54 -20.93
CA GLU A 238 3.52 -10.91 -21.18
C GLU A 238 4.43 -9.69 -21.19
N GLU A 239 4.06 -8.64 -21.93
CA GLU A 239 4.82 -7.38 -21.94
C GLU A 239 4.73 -6.68 -20.60
N PHE A 240 3.59 -6.76 -19.90
CA PHE A 240 3.50 -6.26 -18.53
C PHE A 240 4.47 -6.98 -17.59
N ARG A 241 4.54 -8.32 -17.65
CA ARG A 241 5.52 -9.11 -16.88
C ARG A 241 6.94 -8.64 -17.18
N ASP A 242 7.26 -8.43 -18.44
CA ASP A 242 8.60 -8.02 -18.85
C ASP A 242 8.93 -6.62 -18.30
N PHE A 243 8.02 -5.64 -18.40
CA PHE A 243 8.23 -4.32 -17.80
C PHE A 243 8.44 -4.36 -16.29
N VAL A 244 7.58 -5.08 -15.54
CA VAL A 244 7.71 -5.11 -14.07
C VAL A 244 8.94 -5.89 -13.60
N THR A 245 9.59 -6.64 -14.49
CA THR A 245 10.82 -7.40 -14.22
C THR A 245 12.07 -6.64 -14.64
N LEU A 246 12.01 -5.91 -15.74
CA LEU A 246 13.17 -5.30 -16.39
C LEU A 246 13.27 -3.78 -16.18
N SER A 247 12.18 -3.13 -15.77
CA SER A 247 12.12 -1.67 -15.60
C SER A 247 12.05 -1.23 -14.14
N THR A 248 12.42 -2.10 -13.19
CA THR A 248 12.71 -1.71 -11.81
C THR A 248 14.04 -0.96 -11.73
N GLU A 249 14.24 -0.18 -10.67
CA GLU A 249 15.49 0.55 -10.47
C GLU A 249 16.53 -0.38 -9.87
N VAL A 250 17.59 -0.71 -10.62
CA VAL A 250 18.75 -1.45 -10.09
C VAL A 250 19.90 -0.47 -9.88
N ILE A 251 20.29 -0.30 -8.62
CA ILE A 251 21.30 0.68 -8.21
C ILE A 251 22.51 -0.05 -7.63
N THR A 252 23.67 0.16 -8.27
CA THR A 252 24.96 -0.27 -7.73
C THR A 252 25.39 0.66 -6.60
N ARG A 253 25.67 0.07 -5.43
CA ARG A 253 26.10 0.80 -4.23
C ARG A 253 27.50 0.39 -3.83
N THR A 254 28.24 1.35 -3.27
CA THR A 254 29.58 1.13 -2.72
C THR A 254 29.68 1.68 -1.31
N LYS A 255 30.55 1.08 -0.50
CA LYS A 255 31.05 1.71 0.73
C LYS A 255 32.46 2.23 0.49
N ILE A 256 32.69 3.50 0.78
CA ILE A 256 34.01 4.14 0.68
C ILE A 256 34.77 3.98 2.00
N ASN A 257 36.04 3.61 1.91
CA ASN A 257 36.97 3.63 3.04
C ASN A 257 37.39 5.09 3.29
N ASN A 258 37.11 5.60 4.49
CA ASN A 258 37.38 6.99 4.85
C ASN A 258 38.88 7.35 4.93
N GLU A 259 39.77 6.37 5.10
CA GLU A 259 41.22 6.59 5.16
C GLU A 259 41.83 6.69 3.75
N THR A 260 41.39 5.83 2.83
CA THR A 260 41.97 5.73 1.47
C THR A 260 41.21 6.55 0.43
N GLY A 261 39.94 6.88 0.69
CA GLY A 261 39.04 7.50 -0.29
C GLY A 261 38.61 6.56 -1.43
N THR A 262 38.88 5.26 -1.32
CA THR A 262 38.55 4.24 -2.33
C THR A 262 37.44 3.31 -1.84
N VAL A 263 36.86 2.51 -2.74
CA VAL A 263 35.88 1.48 -2.35
C VAL A 263 36.53 0.49 -1.36
N GLN A 264 35.80 0.16 -0.30
CA GLN A 264 36.19 -0.87 0.66
C GLN A 264 36.04 -2.25 0.01
N ASP A 265 37.03 -3.13 0.21
CA ASP A 265 36.98 -4.50 -0.33
C ASP A 265 35.69 -5.23 0.06
N GLY A 266 35.04 -5.85 -0.93
CA GLY A 266 33.79 -6.60 -0.77
C GLY A 266 32.54 -5.75 -0.54
N ALA A 267 32.61 -4.43 -0.66
CA ALA A 267 31.49 -3.53 -0.39
C ALA A 267 30.87 -2.91 -1.65
N LEU A 268 30.88 -3.64 -2.76
CA LEU A 268 30.16 -3.33 -4.00
C LEU A 268 29.00 -4.32 -4.13
N PHE A 269 27.78 -3.82 -4.26
CA PHE A 269 26.58 -4.66 -4.39
C PHE A 269 25.47 -3.92 -5.15
N ASP A 270 24.58 -4.67 -5.79
CA ASP A 270 23.41 -4.17 -6.50
C ASP A 270 22.14 -4.34 -5.67
N GLU A 271 21.30 -3.32 -5.70
CA GLU A 271 20.04 -3.29 -4.95
C GLU A 271 18.90 -2.84 -5.86
N GLU A 272 17.83 -3.63 -5.87
CA GLU A 272 16.64 -3.36 -6.67
C GLU A 272 15.61 -2.56 -5.86
N TYR A 273 14.94 -1.63 -6.53
CA TYR A 273 13.85 -0.84 -5.97
C TYR A 273 12.64 -0.87 -6.91
N LEU A 274 11.46 -0.97 -6.29
CA LEU A 274 10.22 -0.67 -6.99
C LEU A 274 10.18 0.85 -7.23
N PRO A 275 9.95 1.33 -8.47
CA PRO A 275 10.00 2.75 -8.76
C PRO A 275 8.99 3.59 -7.97
N SER A 276 9.30 4.87 -7.76
CA SER A 276 8.30 5.86 -7.33
C SER A 276 7.12 5.89 -8.30
N GLU A 277 5.97 6.41 -7.88
CA GLU A 277 4.70 6.40 -8.61
C GLU A 277 4.08 5.00 -8.84
N THR A 278 4.72 3.91 -8.37
CA THR A 278 4.10 2.59 -8.36
C THR A 278 2.90 2.56 -7.42
N ILE A 279 1.80 1.97 -7.87
CA ILE A 279 0.56 1.83 -7.10
C ILE A 279 0.32 0.35 -6.83
N LEU A 280 0.25 0.02 -5.55
CA LEU A 280 -0.16 -1.29 -5.04
C LEU A 280 -1.51 -1.17 -4.31
N TYR A 281 -2.11 -2.31 -4.00
CA TYR A 281 -3.27 -2.39 -3.12
C TYR A 281 -3.19 -3.62 -2.22
N SER A 282 -3.80 -3.55 -1.04
CA SER A 282 -3.94 -4.69 -0.12
C SER A 282 -5.32 -4.69 0.53
N LEU A 283 -5.71 -5.84 1.07
CA LEU A 283 -6.91 -6.01 1.88
C LEU A 283 -6.54 -6.01 3.36
N ALA A 284 -7.09 -5.06 4.12
CA ALA A 284 -7.18 -5.16 5.57
C ALA A 284 -8.39 -6.03 5.94
N LEU A 285 -8.19 -7.00 6.82
CA LEU A 285 -9.19 -7.97 7.25
C LEU A 285 -9.36 -7.86 8.76
N ALA A 286 -10.58 -7.72 9.25
CA ALA A 286 -10.86 -7.64 10.69
C ALA A 286 -11.71 -8.81 11.18
N SER A 287 -11.33 -9.35 12.33
CA SER A 287 -12.08 -10.34 13.09
C SER A 287 -12.51 -9.74 14.44
N PRO A 288 -13.38 -10.42 15.21
CA PRO A 288 -13.56 -10.12 16.63
C PRO A 288 -12.21 -10.19 17.37
N VAL A 289 -12.14 -9.53 18.53
CA VAL A 289 -10.92 -9.51 19.34
C VAL A 289 -10.75 -10.87 20.01
N PHE A 290 -9.57 -11.47 19.90
CA PHE A 290 -9.29 -12.81 20.43
C PHE A 290 -9.00 -12.82 21.95
N LYS A 291 -9.89 -12.20 22.72
CA LYS A 291 -9.88 -12.20 24.20
C LYS A 291 -11.19 -12.82 24.72
N LYS A 292 -11.06 -13.69 25.72
CA LYS A 292 -12.20 -14.41 26.31
C LYS A 292 -13.08 -13.51 27.16
N GLU A 293 -12.45 -12.73 28.04
CA GLU A 293 -13.16 -11.83 28.95
C GLU A 293 -13.48 -10.52 28.24
N ASP A 294 -14.72 -10.05 28.41
CA ASP A 294 -15.17 -8.79 27.79
C ASP A 294 -14.42 -7.57 28.33
N ALA A 295 -13.94 -7.63 29.58
CA ALA A 295 -13.14 -6.58 30.20
C ALA A 295 -11.77 -6.37 29.51
N ASP A 296 -11.26 -7.40 28.84
CA ASP A 296 -9.93 -7.40 28.20
C ASP A 296 -9.98 -6.96 26.72
N LYS A 297 -11.15 -6.54 26.23
CA LYS A 297 -11.35 -6.12 24.83
C LYS A 297 -11.14 -4.62 24.62
N GLY A 298 -10.74 -3.89 25.67
CA GLY A 298 -10.38 -2.48 25.60
C GLY A 298 -11.44 -1.61 24.91
N ILE A 299 -10.98 -0.72 24.03
CA ILE A 299 -11.84 0.23 23.30
C ILE A 299 -12.74 -0.45 22.24
N PHE A 300 -12.55 -1.75 21.97
CA PHE A 300 -13.33 -2.50 20.99
C PHE A 300 -14.63 -3.08 21.54
N LYS A 301 -14.94 -2.82 22.82
CA LYS A 301 -16.23 -3.11 23.42
C LYS A 301 -17.01 -1.81 23.60
N GLN A 302 -17.87 -1.49 22.64
CA GLN A 302 -18.76 -0.32 22.72
C GLN A 302 -20.20 -0.70 22.34
N ASN A 303 -21.17 -0.02 22.96
CA ASN A 303 -22.58 -0.23 22.65
C ASN A 303 -22.89 0.23 21.21
N GLY A 304 -23.34 -0.69 20.35
CA GLY A 304 -23.92 -0.37 19.03
C GLY A 304 -23.11 -0.76 17.79
N LYS A 305 -21.89 -1.31 17.94
CA LYS A 305 -21.10 -1.88 16.83
C LYS A 305 -20.49 -3.21 17.22
N THR A 306 -20.17 -4.04 16.22
CA THR A 306 -19.44 -5.28 16.48
C THR A 306 -17.95 -5.02 16.67
N GLU A 307 -17.24 -5.94 17.32
CA GLU A 307 -15.81 -5.81 17.60
C GLU A 307 -14.99 -5.66 16.31
N GLU A 308 -15.28 -6.49 15.29
CA GLU A 308 -14.63 -6.41 13.98
C GLU A 308 -14.87 -5.07 13.25
N GLU A 309 -16.01 -4.41 13.50
CA GLU A 309 -16.30 -3.07 12.94
C GLU A 309 -15.43 -2.02 13.61
N LEU A 310 -15.34 -2.07 14.94
CA LEU A 310 -14.50 -1.15 15.71
C LEU A 310 -13.00 -1.36 15.40
N VAL A 311 -12.55 -2.61 15.23
CA VAL A 311 -11.18 -2.91 14.78
C VAL A 311 -10.91 -2.33 13.38
N MET A 312 -11.85 -2.49 12.45
CA MET A 312 -11.73 -1.90 11.12
C MET A 312 -11.75 -0.37 11.14
N GLU A 313 -12.55 0.24 12.02
CA GLU A 313 -12.59 1.69 12.23
C GLU A 313 -11.30 2.21 12.88
N PHE A 314 -10.72 1.47 13.82
CA PHE A 314 -9.41 1.79 14.39
C PHE A 314 -8.33 1.79 13.31
N PHE A 315 -8.29 0.76 12.45
CA PHE A 315 -7.38 0.73 11.31
C PHE A 315 -7.62 1.91 10.37
N THR A 316 -8.87 2.09 9.91
CA THR A 316 -9.21 3.11 8.89
C THR A 316 -8.92 4.54 9.37
N ASN A 317 -9.20 4.84 10.64
CA ASN A 317 -9.05 6.19 11.19
C ASN A 317 -7.66 6.45 11.79
N GLY A 318 -6.97 5.39 12.22
CA GLY A 318 -5.63 5.49 12.81
C GLY A 318 -4.51 5.49 11.78
N LEU A 319 -4.69 4.83 10.63
CA LEU A 319 -3.66 4.71 9.60
C LEU A 319 -3.19 6.10 9.13
N PRO A 320 -1.91 6.46 9.35
CA PRO A 320 -1.37 7.71 8.83
C PRO A 320 -1.37 7.72 7.31
N GLU A 321 -1.56 8.91 6.72
CA GLU A 321 -1.62 9.05 5.27
C GLU A 321 -0.27 8.77 4.61
N VAL A 322 0.84 9.08 5.28
CA VAL A 322 2.20 8.81 4.81
C VAL A 322 2.91 7.96 5.85
N ILE A 323 3.52 6.86 5.43
CA ILE A 323 4.29 5.96 6.31
C ILE A 323 5.58 5.51 5.61
N GLN A 324 6.53 5.02 6.42
CA GLN A 324 7.71 4.32 5.94
C GLN A 324 7.39 2.83 5.75
N LEU A 325 7.86 2.23 4.65
CA LEU A 325 7.72 0.80 4.37
C LEU A 325 9.01 0.26 3.75
N GLY A 326 9.41 -0.95 4.15
CA GLY A 326 10.62 -1.58 3.63
C GLY A 326 11.92 -0.98 4.18
N GLY A 327 13.05 -1.38 3.60
CA GLY A 327 14.39 -0.98 4.02
C GLY A 327 14.82 0.39 3.49
N ASN A 328 16.06 0.76 3.82
CA ASN A 328 16.72 1.97 3.29
C ASN A 328 16.06 3.32 3.65
N ALA A 329 15.33 3.38 4.77
CA ALA A 329 14.68 4.60 5.26
C ALA A 329 15.65 5.80 5.38
N THR A 330 16.87 5.56 5.88
CA THR A 330 17.89 6.60 6.12
C THR A 330 18.49 7.22 4.85
N ILE A 331 18.19 6.65 3.67
CA ILE A 331 18.58 7.18 2.35
C ILE A 331 17.35 7.54 1.50
N GLY A 332 16.22 7.81 2.15
CA GLY A 332 15.00 8.32 1.52
C GLY A 332 14.31 7.33 0.60
N LYS A 333 14.25 6.05 0.99
CA LYS A 333 13.55 4.99 0.26
C LYS A 333 12.38 4.49 1.08
N GLY A 334 11.29 4.08 0.42
CA GLY A 334 10.17 3.44 1.08
C GLY A 334 9.13 4.37 1.72
N ILE A 335 9.21 5.68 1.45
CA ILE A 335 8.11 6.60 1.79
C ILE A 335 6.93 6.29 0.86
N ILE A 336 5.80 5.94 1.45
CA ILE A 336 4.57 5.62 0.74
C ILE A 336 3.40 6.46 1.25
N ARG A 337 2.40 6.67 0.38
CA ARG A 337 1.10 7.22 0.75
C ARG A 337 0.04 6.13 0.77
N THR A 338 -0.81 6.14 1.79
CA THR A 338 -1.91 5.19 1.94
C THR A 338 -3.26 5.86 1.67
N LYS A 339 -4.19 5.11 1.07
CA LYS A 339 -5.58 5.54 0.90
C LYS A 339 -6.51 4.36 1.10
N VAL A 340 -7.20 4.34 2.25
CA VAL A 340 -8.28 3.37 2.49
C VAL A 340 -9.49 3.75 1.65
N LEU A 341 -10.08 2.77 0.96
CA LEU A 341 -11.28 3.00 0.16
C LEU A 341 -12.45 3.38 1.07
N GLU A 342 -13.12 4.49 0.75
CA GLU A 342 -14.30 4.96 1.46
C GLU A 342 -15.55 4.26 0.91
N GLY A 343 -16.39 3.71 1.81
CA GLY A 343 -17.59 2.98 1.40
C GLY A 343 -17.29 1.56 0.92
N GLY A 344 -17.77 0.57 1.67
CA GLY A 344 -17.41 -0.82 1.42
C GLY A 344 -17.64 -1.70 2.63
N THR A 345 -18.86 -1.67 3.14
CA THR A 345 -19.47 -2.68 4.00
C THR A 345 -20.95 -2.34 3.97
N GLN A 346 -21.73 -3.09 3.18
CA GLN A 346 -23.14 -3.24 3.50
C GLN A 346 -23.27 -3.97 4.85
#